data_AF-A0A0K2RIB2-F1
#
_entry.id   AF-A0A0K2RIB2-F1
#
_cell.length_a   1.000
_cell.length_b   1.000
_cell.length_c   1.000
_cell.angle_alpha   90.00
_cell.angle_beta   90.00
_cell.angle_gamma   90.00
#
_symmetry.space_group_name_H-M   'P 1'
#
loop_
_entity.id
_entity.type
_entity.pdbx_description
1 polymer ?
#
loop_
_entity_poly.entity_id
_entity_poly.type
_entity_poly.pdbx_seq_one_letter_code
_entity_poly.pdbx_strand_id
1 'polypeptide(L)'
;MESGQAYGKSLRTVKSCVGSTWCRFGVLDSVSMAINLELRYRGLRSPHKLKMGVSGCARECAEARGKDVGVIATSEGWNLYVGGNGGANPAHAQLLAGGLDDETLVKYIDRYFMYYIRTADRLQRTARWQEELDGGLEHVRQVVVEDSLGIADELEAAMAKHVGSYEDEWAATLKDPERLRRFRSFVNAPSRKMRPSSSSRNAARSVRPPTKRRAPS
;
A
#
# COMPACT_ATOMS: atom_id res chain seq x y z
N MET A 1 13.38 7.36 -12.22
CA MET A 1 12.79 6.43 -11.23
C MET A 1 12.00 7.28 -10.27
N GLU A 2 10.73 6.95 -10.07
CA GLU A 2 9.84 7.69 -9.18
C GLU A 2 10.14 7.33 -7.71
N SER A 3 9.84 8.25 -6.80
CA SER A 3 9.99 8.08 -5.37
C SER A 3 8.74 7.44 -4.75
N GLY A 4 8.94 6.42 -3.93
CA GLY A 4 7.87 5.80 -3.16
C GLY A 4 7.46 6.62 -1.94
N GLN A 5 6.25 6.40 -1.41
CA GLN A 5 5.72 7.15 -0.25
C GLN A 5 5.79 6.36 1.06
N ALA A 6 6.97 5.80 1.34
CA ALA A 6 7.19 4.83 2.42
C ALA A 6 6.93 5.36 3.85
N TYR A 7 6.85 6.67 4.06
CA TYR A 7 6.54 7.25 5.38
C TYR A 7 5.22 8.02 5.43
N GLY A 8 4.57 8.22 4.29
CA GLY A 8 3.30 8.93 4.18
C GLY A 8 2.11 8.14 4.74
N LYS A 9 1.02 8.87 5.02
CA LYS A 9 -0.34 8.32 5.11
C LYS A 9 -0.90 8.22 3.69
N SER A 10 -0.39 7.23 2.99
CA SER A 10 -0.68 6.95 1.59
C SER A 10 -0.39 5.48 1.27
N LEU A 11 -0.62 5.09 0.01
CA LEU A 11 -0.31 3.76 -0.48
C LEU A 11 1.18 3.43 -0.29
N ARG A 12 1.42 2.23 0.28
CA ARG A 12 2.72 1.56 0.26
C ARG A 12 2.77 0.60 -0.93
N THR A 13 3.96 0.15 -1.30
CA THR A 13 4.19 -0.81 -2.40
C THR A 13 3.14 -1.93 -2.42
N VAL A 14 2.63 -2.22 -3.61
CA VAL A 14 1.67 -3.29 -3.83
C VAL A 14 2.42 -4.61 -3.90
N LYS A 15 2.23 -5.48 -2.90
CA LYS A 15 2.91 -6.78 -2.88
C LYS A 15 2.23 -7.73 -3.85
N SER A 16 2.96 -8.29 -4.81
CA SER A 16 2.49 -9.36 -5.68
C SER A 16 3.17 -10.69 -5.37
N CYS A 17 2.55 -11.79 -5.80
CA CYS A 17 3.31 -13.00 -6.10
C CYS A 17 3.73 -12.99 -7.58
N VAL A 18 4.53 -13.98 -7.98
CA VAL A 18 5.11 -14.05 -9.35
C VAL A 18 4.08 -14.33 -10.46
N GLY A 19 2.81 -14.58 -10.11
CA GLY A 19 1.69 -14.71 -11.06
C GLY A 19 1.77 -15.92 -12.00
N SER A 20 0.86 -15.99 -12.96
CA SER A 20 0.86 -16.99 -14.05
C SER A 20 2.10 -16.91 -14.95
N THR A 21 2.81 -15.79 -14.93
CA THR A 21 4.05 -15.58 -15.69
C THR A 21 5.16 -16.54 -15.29
N TRP A 22 5.26 -16.90 -14.00
CA TRP A 22 6.36 -17.74 -13.49
C TRP A 22 5.92 -18.86 -12.55
N CYS A 23 4.73 -18.79 -11.96
CA CYS A 23 4.22 -19.81 -11.06
C CYS A 23 3.34 -20.80 -11.82
N ARG A 24 3.65 -22.10 -11.74
CA ARG A 24 2.80 -23.18 -12.29
C ARG A 24 1.37 -23.22 -11.73
N PHE A 25 1.13 -22.57 -10.58
CA PHE A 25 -0.19 -22.47 -9.95
C PHE A 25 -0.85 -21.11 -10.19
N GLY A 26 -0.19 -20.20 -10.90
CA GLY A 26 -0.74 -18.88 -11.20
C GLY A 26 -1.90 -19.03 -12.18
N VAL A 27 -3.04 -18.47 -11.80
CA VAL A 27 -4.27 -18.44 -12.61
C VAL A 27 -4.28 -17.17 -13.46
N LEU A 28 -4.03 -16.02 -12.85
CA LEU A 28 -3.94 -14.72 -13.52
C LEU A 28 -2.60 -14.04 -13.25
N ASP A 29 -2.28 -13.04 -14.08
CA ASP A 29 -1.05 -12.25 -13.96
C ASP A 29 -1.17 -11.23 -12.81
N SER A 30 -0.77 -11.65 -11.62
CA SER A 30 -0.74 -10.79 -10.46
C SER A 30 0.34 -9.72 -10.49
N VAL A 31 1.38 -9.87 -11.31
CA VAL A 31 2.47 -8.89 -11.38
C VAL A 31 1.99 -7.65 -12.12
N SER A 32 1.41 -7.84 -13.32
CA SER A 32 0.85 -6.73 -14.11
C SER A 32 -0.29 -6.03 -13.36
N MET A 33 -1.20 -6.80 -12.75
CA MET A 33 -2.27 -6.22 -11.94
C MET A 33 -1.72 -5.41 -10.75
N ALA A 34 -0.70 -5.90 -10.04
CA ALA A 34 -0.09 -5.14 -8.94
C ALA A 34 0.57 -3.84 -9.41
N ILE A 35 1.26 -3.86 -10.56
CA ILE A 35 1.85 -2.66 -11.17
C ILE A 35 0.74 -1.65 -11.51
N ASN A 36 -0.35 -2.11 -12.12
CA ASN A 36 -1.49 -1.25 -12.46
C ASN A 36 -2.08 -0.56 -11.22
N LEU A 37 -2.32 -1.32 -10.14
CA LEU A 37 -2.84 -0.76 -8.89
C LEU A 37 -1.82 0.18 -8.23
N GLU A 38 -0.52 -0.14 -8.27
CA GLU A 38 0.52 0.73 -7.71
C GLU A 38 0.58 2.08 -8.44
N LEU A 39 0.60 2.06 -9.77
CA LEU A 39 0.63 3.27 -10.59
C LEU A 39 -0.66 4.10 -10.46
N ARG A 40 -1.81 3.45 -10.21
CA ARG A 40 -3.09 4.14 -10.02
C ARG A 40 -3.18 4.86 -8.67
N TYR A 41 -2.86 4.17 -7.58
CA TYR A 41 -3.11 4.70 -6.23
C TYR A 41 -1.87 5.30 -5.55
N ARG A 42 -0.70 5.32 -6.22
CA ARG A 42 0.46 6.08 -5.73
C ARG A 42 0.07 7.52 -5.43
N GLY A 43 0.60 8.05 -4.33
CA GLY A 43 0.29 9.42 -3.91
C GLY A 43 -1.06 9.65 -3.26
N LEU A 44 -1.96 8.66 -3.25
CA LEU A 44 -3.28 8.84 -2.65
C LEU A 44 -3.14 9.12 -1.15
N ARG A 45 -3.54 10.32 -0.72
CA ARG A 45 -3.55 10.69 0.70
C ARG A 45 -4.79 10.11 1.36
N SER A 46 -4.60 9.51 2.52
CA SER A 46 -5.64 8.78 3.22
C SER A 46 -5.55 8.96 4.74
N PRO A 47 -6.63 8.71 5.50
CA PRO A 47 -6.63 8.86 6.96
C PRO A 47 -5.50 8.09 7.64
N HIS A 48 -5.15 6.92 7.10
CA HIS A 48 -3.97 6.15 7.50
C HIS A 48 -3.24 5.53 6.29
N LYS A 49 -2.02 4.98 6.49
CA LYS A 49 -1.28 4.23 5.46
C LYS A 49 -2.11 3.07 4.90
N LEU A 50 -2.05 2.88 3.59
CA LEU A 50 -2.74 1.82 2.86
C LEU A 50 -1.75 0.76 2.39
N LYS A 51 -2.13 -0.50 2.44
CA LYS A 51 -1.40 -1.63 1.88
C LYS A 51 -2.31 -2.37 0.92
N MET A 52 -1.74 -2.78 -0.21
CA MET A 52 -2.42 -3.61 -1.19
C MET A 52 -1.60 -4.83 -1.56
N GLY A 53 -2.27 -5.89 -2.00
CA GLY A 53 -1.56 -7.06 -2.49
C GLY A 53 -2.39 -7.91 -3.43
N VAL A 54 -1.70 -8.50 -4.40
CA VAL A 54 -2.30 -9.24 -5.50
C VAL A 54 -1.69 -10.64 -5.56
N SER A 55 -2.52 -11.66 -5.34
CA SER A 55 -2.12 -13.06 -5.49
C SER A 55 -2.72 -13.64 -6.76
N GLY A 56 -1.86 -14.23 -7.60
CA GLY A 56 -2.28 -14.86 -8.85
C GLY A 56 -3.04 -16.19 -8.65
N CYS A 57 -3.26 -16.65 -7.42
CA CYS A 57 -4.12 -17.81 -7.10
C CYS A 57 -4.45 -17.89 -5.61
N ALA A 58 -5.31 -18.84 -5.24
CA ALA A 58 -5.78 -19.09 -3.86
C ALA A 58 -4.67 -19.46 -2.85
N ARG A 59 -3.44 -19.74 -3.29
CA ARG A 59 -2.29 -19.96 -2.38
C ARG A 59 -1.85 -18.68 -1.67
N GLU A 60 -2.33 -17.52 -2.12
CA GLU A 60 -2.30 -16.30 -1.32
C GLU A 60 -0.88 -15.81 -0.96
N CYS A 61 0.14 -16.15 -1.76
CA CYS A 61 1.55 -15.84 -1.42
C CYS A 61 1.84 -14.34 -1.25
N ALA A 62 0.98 -13.48 -1.76
CA ALA A 62 1.12 -12.05 -1.57
C ALA A 62 0.68 -11.59 -0.16
N GLU A 63 -0.01 -12.39 0.66
CA GLU A 63 -0.68 -11.96 1.90
C GLU A 63 -1.73 -10.86 1.65
N ALA A 64 -2.43 -10.94 0.51
CA ALA A 64 -3.57 -10.11 0.13
C ALA A 64 -4.64 -9.97 1.24
N ARG A 65 -5.01 -11.03 1.96
CA ARG A 65 -5.99 -10.99 3.06
C ARG A 65 -5.49 -10.29 4.32
N GLY A 66 -4.19 -10.01 4.43
CA GLY A 66 -3.61 -9.24 5.54
C GLY A 66 -3.55 -7.73 5.30
N LYS A 67 -4.17 -7.23 4.22
CA LYS A 67 -4.01 -5.86 3.72
C LYS A 67 -5.32 -5.11 3.60
N ASP A 68 -5.22 -3.79 3.51
CA ASP A 68 -6.38 -2.90 3.44
C ASP A 68 -7.23 -3.21 2.20
N VAL A 69 -6.58 -3.58 1.08
CA VAL A 69 -7.20 -4.20 -0.10
C VAL A 69 -6.36 -5.42 -0.53
N GLY A 70 -7.03 -6.54 -0.77
CA GLY A 70 -6.45 -7.79 -1.25
C GLY A 70 -7.13 -8.26 -2.53
N VAL A 71 -6.36 -8.65 -3.52
CA VAL A 71 -6.86 -9.18 -4.80
C VAL A 71 -6.35 -10.60 -4.96
N ILE A 72 -7.23 -11.56 -5.20
CA ILE A 72 -6.87 -12.97 -5.37
C ILE A 72 -7.53 -13.52 -6.62
N ALA A 73 -6.74 -14.07 -7.53
CA ALA A 73 -7.25 -14.68 -8.75
C ALA A 73 -8.00 -15.99 -8.48
N THR A 74 -9.06 -16.19 -9.25
CA THR A 74 -9.83 -17.43 -9.36
C THR A 74 -10.00 -17.76 -10.85
N SER A 75 -10.60 -18.92 -11.15
CA SER A 75 -10.96 -19.29 -12.53
C SER A 75 -12.06 -18.41 -13.13
N GLU A 76 -12.79 -17.67 -12.29
CA GLU A 76 -13.93 -16.81 -12.70
C GLU A 76 -13.54 -15.33 -12.78
N GLY A 77 -12.28 -14.98 -12.45
CA GLY A 77 -11.80 -13.59 -12.40
C GLY A 77 -11.12 -13.28 -11.07
N TRP A 78 -11.34 -12.07 -10.55
CA TRP A 78 -10.74 -11.61 -9.30
C TRP A 78 -11.71 -11.64 -8.13
N ASN A 79 -11.23 -12.12 -6.99
CA ASN A 79 -11.87 -11.89 -5.71
C ASN A 79 -11.24 -10.66 -5.04
N LEU A 80 -12.08 -9.70 -4.69
CA LEU A 80 -11.72 -8.48 -3.98
C LEU A 80 -12.02 -8.64 -2.48
N TYR A 81 -10.97 -8.52 -1.67
CA TYR A 81 -11.02 -8.52 -0.21
C TYR A 81 -10.70 -7.13 0.33
N VAL A 82 -11.41 -6.70 1.38
CA VAL A 82 -11.26 -5.36 1.98
C VAL A 82 -11.28 -5.40 3.50
N GLY A 83 -10.79 -4.33 4.14
CA GLY A 83 -10.84 -4.17 5.59
C GLY A 83 -9.80 -4.98 6.36
N GLY A 84 -8.72 -5.42 5.72
CA GLY A 84 -7.62 -6.11 6.40
C GLY A 84 -6.54 -5.17 6.90
N ASN A 85 -5.79 -5.59 7.93
CA ASN A 85 -4.54 -4.94 8.27
C ASN A 85 -3.61 -5.81 9.10
N GLY A 86 -2.30 -5.67 8.88
CA GLY A 86 -1.30 -5.96 9.91
C GLY A 86 -1.16 -4.81 10.93
N GLY A 87 -0.35 -5.02 11.97
CA GLY A 87 -0.02 -4.03 13.00
C GLY A 87 -0.27 -4.56 14.41
N ALA A 88 -0.45 -3.65 15.37
CA ALA A 88 -0.70 -4.00 16.77
C ALA A 88 -2.00 -4.80 16.96
N ASN A 89 -3.08 -4.37 16.29
CA ASN A 89 -4.37 -5.06 16.28
C ASN A 89 -4.65 -5.56 14.85
N PRO A 90 -4.17 -6.76 14.48
CA PRO A 90 -4.34 -7.30 13.14
C PRO A 90 -5.81 -7.64 12.86
N ALA A 91 -6.20 -7.58 11.59
CA ALA A 91 -7.51 -8.00 11.09
C ALA A 91 -7.35 -8.63 9.70
N HIS A 92 -8.14 -9.66 9.41
CA HIS A 92 -8.22 -10.24 8.07
C HIS A 92 -9.22 -9.49 7.21
N ALA A 93 -8.84 -9.24 5.97
CA ALA A 93 -9.73 -8.69 4.97
C ALA A 93 -10.87 -9.68 4.66
N GLN A 94 -12.06 -9.15 4.43
CA GLN A 94 -13.28 -9.89 4.16
C GLN A 94 -13.64 -9.78 2.68
N LEU A 95 -14.28 -10.81 2.12
CA LEU A 95 -14.63 -10.85 0.70
C LEU A 95 -15.74 -9.81 0.41
N LEU A 96 -15.43 -8.82 -0.41
CA LEU A 96 -16.40 -7.83 -0.86
C LEU A 96 -17.20 -8.33 -2.06
N ALA A 97 -16.49 -8.79 -3.09
CA ALA A 97 -17.05 -9.31 -4.34
C ALA A 97 -16.09 -10.32 -5.00
N GLY A 98 -16.63 -11.24 -5.80
CA GLY A 98 -15.88 -12.28 -6.50
C GLY A 98 -16.20 -12.34 -7.99
N GLY A 99 -15.36 -13.02 -8.76
CA GLY A 99 -15.55 -13.20 -10.20
C GLY A 99 -15.46 -11.91 -11.01
N LEU A 100 -14.69 -10.92 -10.54
CA LEU A 100 -14.61 -9.61 -11.17
C LEU A 100 -13.65 -9.62 -12.37
N ASP A 101 -14.03 -8.92 -13.43
CA ASP A 101 -13.09 -8.49 -14.46
C ASP A 101 -12.18 -7.34 -13.96
N ASP A 102 -11.16 -7.00 -14.75
CA ASP A 102 -10.17 -5.98 -14.40
C ASP A 102 -10.79 -4.57 -14.22
N GLU A 103 -11.77 -4.19 -15.05
CA GLU A 103 -12.39 -2.87 -15.02
C GLU A 103 -13.26 -2.72 -13.77
N THR A 104 -14.14 -3.70 -13.54
CA THR A 104 -15.03 -3.74 -12.38
C THR A 104 -14.23 -3.82 -11.07
N LEU A 105 -13.15 -4.60 -11.04
CA LEU A 105 -12.23 -4.66 -9.90
C LEU A 105 -11.69 -3.27 -9.56
N VAL A 106 -11.18 -2.54 -10.56
CA VAL A 106 -10.62 -1.20 -10.35
C VAL A 106 -11.68 -0.22 -9.87
N LYS A 107 -12.88 -0.21 -10.48
CA LYS A 107 -13.99 0.65 -10.03
C LYS A 107 -14.35 0.42 -8.57
N TYR A 108 -14.45 -0.84 -8.13
CA TYR A 108 -14.78 -1.14 -6.75
C TYR A 108 -13.67 -0.72 -5.77
N ILE A 109 -12.40 -0.82 -6.16
CA ILE A 109 -11.29 -0.33 -5.33
C ILE A 109 -11.31 1.21 -5.25
N ASP A 110 -11.57 1.91 -6.37
CA ASP A 110 -11.70 3.36 -6.41
C ASP A 110 -12.79 3.84 -5.43
N ARG A 111 -13.98 3.26 -5.55
CA ARG A 111 -15.14 3.55 -4.70
C ARG A 111 -14.83 3.25 -3.24
N TYR A 112 -14.26 2.07 -2.94
CA TYR A 112 -13.90 1.69 -1.58
C TYR A 112 -12.92 2.67 -0.93
N PHE A 113 -11.84 3.04 -1.63
CA PHE A 113 -10.87 3.97 -1.07
C PHE A 113 -11.43 5.38 -0.92
N MET A 114 -12.18 5.89 -1.89
CA MET A 114 -12.75 7.23 -1.79
C MET A 114 -13.82 7.29 -0.70
N TYR A 115 -14.64 6.26 -0.56
CA TYR A 115 -15.63 6.17 0.51
C TYR A 115 -14.95 6.13 1.88
N TYR A 116 -13.92 5.29 2.05
CA TYR A 116 -13.09 5.26 3.27
C TYR A 116 -12.45 6.62 3.56
N ILE A 117 -11.85 7.29 2.56
CA ILE A 117 -11.18 8.59 2.75
C ILE A 117 -12.17 9.66 3.22
N ARG A 118 -13.42 9.63 2.73
CA ARG A 118 -14.45 10.62 3.05
C ARG A 118 -15.12 10.40 4.41
N THR A 119 -15.17 9.16 4.88
CA THR A 119 -16.01 8.79 6.03
C THR A 119 -15.24 8.31 7.25
N ALA A 120 -13.97 7.91 7.10
CA ALA A 120 -13.16 7.44 8.23
C ALA A 120 -12.54 8.58 9.03
N ASP A 121 -12.39 8.33 10.33
CA ASP A 121 -11.73 9.23 11.26
C ASP A 121 -10.23 9.37 11.00
N ARG A 122 -9.67 10.47 11.48
CA ARG A 122 -8.23 10.75 11.36
C ARG A 122 -7.41 9.64 12.03
N LEU A 123 -6.44 9.10 11.30
CA LEU A 123 -5.57 7.99 11.73
C LEU A 123 -6.27 6.63 11.91
N GLN A 124 -7.52 6.50 11.49
CA GLN A 124 -8.26 5.24 11.54
C GLN A 124 -7.81 4.28 10.42
N ARG A 125 -7.67 2.99 10.72
CA ARG A 125 -7.41 1.95 9.70
C ARG A 125 -8.72 1.52 9.05
N THR A 126 -8.65 1.06 7.80
CA THR A 126 -9.80 0.53 7.07
C THR A 126 -10.53 -0.58 7.84
N ALA A 127 -9.83 -1.47 8.53
CA ALA A 127 -10.46 -2.49 9.35
C ALA A 127 -11.35 -1.92 10.46
N ARG A 128 -10.83 -0.92 11.21
CA ARG A 128 -11.57 -0.31 12.32
C ARG A 128 -12.72 0.55 11.83
N TRP A 129 -12.48 1.30 10.76
CA TRP A 129 -13.53 2.02 10.07
C TRP A 129 -14.67 1.08 9.63
N GLN A 130 -14.33 -0.04 8.97
CA GLN A 130 -15.34 -1.01 8.52
C GLN A 130 -16.06 -1.70 9.69
N GLU A 131 -15.39 -1.96 10.82
CA GLU A 131 -16.03 -2.53 12.02
C GLU A 131 -17.02 -1.55 12.68
N GLU A 132 -16.77 -0.25 12.59
CA GLU A 132 -17.60 0.80 13.22
C GLU A 132 -18.78 1.24 12.36
N LEU A 133 -18.79 0.94 11.06
CA LEU A 133 -19.96 1.20 10.21
C LEU A 133 -21.14 0.34 10.65
N ASP A 134 -22.33 0.93 10.75
CA ASP A 134 -23.57 0.17 10.94
C ASP A 134 -23.75 -0.81 9.76
N GLY A 135 -23.82 -2.11 10.06
CA GLY A 135 -23.84 -3.18 9.04
C GLY A 135 -22.47 -3.62 8.53
N GLY A 136 -21.40 -2.93 8.92
CA GLY A 136 -20.01 -3.31 8.64
C GLY A 136 -19.71 -3.52 7.15
N LEU A 137 -19.23 -4.73 6.81
CA LEU A 137 -18.94 -5.10 5.41
C LEU A 137 -20.20 -5.05 4.53
N GLU A 138 -21.38 -5.37 5.08
CA GLU A 138 -22.63 -5.34 4.31
C GLU A 138 -22.91 -3.94 3.80
N HIS A 139 -22.80 -2.95 4.68
CA HIS A 139 -22.96 -1.54 4.31
C HIS A 139 -21.91 -1.12 3.27
N VAL A 140 -20.66 -1.53 3.44
CA VAL A 140 -19.62 -1.27 2.43
C VAL A 140 -20.01 -1.85 1.07
N ARG A 141 -20.57 -3.06 1.02
CA ARG A 141 -21.01 -3.68 -0.24
C ARG A 141 -22.17 -2.91 -0.87
N GLN A 142 -23.18 -2.54 -0.09
CA GLN A 142 -24.30 -1.75 -0.58
C GLN A 142 -23.83 -0.44 -1.22
N VAL A 143 -22.89 0.26 -0.58
CA VAL A 143 -22.35 1.53 -1.12
C VAL A 143 -21.44 1.30 -2.33
N VAL A 144 -20.49 0.37 -2.24
CA VAL A 144 -19.42 0.21 -3.25
C VAL A 144 -19.89 -0.56 -4.48
N VAL A 145 -20.66 -1.62 -4.28
CA VAL A 145 -21.08 -2.57 -5.32
C VAL A 145 -22.47 -2.22 -5.85
N GLU A 146 -23.42 -1.99 -4.95
CA GLU A 146 -24.84 -1.77 -5.31
C GLU A 146 -25.20 -0.30 -5.50
N ASP A 147 -24.26 0.61 -5.24
CA ASP A 147 -24.44 2.07 -5.32
C ASP A 147 -25.69 2.56 -4.57
N SER A 148 -25.93 2.03 -3.36
CA SER A 148 -27.13 2.34 -2.57
C SER A 148 -27.30 3.82 -2.20
N LEU A 149 -26.21 4.60 -2.27
CA LEU A 149 -26.19 6.04 -2.03
C LEU A 149 -26.22 6.88 -3.32
N GLY A 150 -26.09 6.27 -4.51
CA GLY A 150 -26.04 6.99 -5.79
C GLY A 150 -24.81 7.88 -5.96
N ILE A 151 -23.67 7.50 -5.39
CA ILE A 151 -22.43 8.29 -5.37
C ILE A 151 -21.26 7.61 -6.10
N ALA A 152 -21.46 6.43 -6.70
CA ALA A 152 -20.40 5.68 -7.37
C ALA A 152 -19.61 6.53 -8.38
N ASP A 153 -20.31 7.22 -9.28
CA ASP A 153 -19.69 8.08 -10.31
C ASP A 153 -18.87 9.22 -9.70
N GLU A 154 -19.32 9.78 -8.58
CA GLU A 154 -18.62 10.85 -7.87
C GLU A 154 -17.33 10.34 -7.22
N LEU A 155 -17.37 9.15 -6.63
CA LEU A 155 -16.20 8.49 -6.05
C LEU A 155 -15.18 8.13 -7.14
N GLU A 156 -15.63 7.58 -8.27
CA GLU A 156 -14.79 7.27 -9.42
C GLU A 156 -14.15 8.53 -10.03
N ALA A 157 -14.92 9.61 -10.20
CA ALA A 157 -14.42 10.88 -10.70
C ALA A 157 -13.37 11.50 -9.75
N ALA A 158 -13.57 11.40 -8.43
CA ALA A 158 -12.60 11.87 -7.45
C ALA A 158 -11.27 11.09 -7.54
N MET A 159 -11.33 9.77 -7.75
CA MET A 159 -10.12 8.97 -7.98
C MET A 159 -9.45 9.29 -9.33
N ALA A 160 -10.22 9.42 -10.40
CA ALA A 160 -9.70 9.83 -11.71
C ALA A 160 -8.97 11.18 -11.64
N LYS A 161 -9.49 12.15 -10.87
CA LYS A 161 -8.81 13.42 -10.63
C LYS A 161 -7.48 13.24 -9.90
N HIS A 162 -7.42 12.37 -8.89
CA HIS A 162 -6.16 12.03 -8.21
C HIS A 162 -5.15 11.42 -9.19
N VAL A 163 -5.57 10.39 -9.94
CA VAL A 163 -4.72 9.71 -10.93
C VAL A 163 -4.18 10.67 -11.97
N GLY A 164 -5.03 11.55 -12.51
CA GLY A 164 -4.66 12.50 -13.57
C GLY A 164 -3.84 13.70 -13.09
N SER A 165 -3.75 13.95 -11.77
CA SER A 165 -2.99 15.07 -11.20
C SER A 165 -1.74 14.64 -10.43
N TYR A 166 -1.44 13.34 -10.39
CA TYR A 166 -0.27 12.83 -9.67
C TYR A 166 1.04 13.36 -10.28
N GLU A 167 1.86 13.98 -9.43
CA GLU A 167 3.24 14.34 -9.72
C GLU A 167 4.14 13.82 -8.60
N ASP A 168 5.30 13.27 -8.96
CA ASP A 168 6.32 12.89 -8.00
C ASP A 168 6.93 14.14 -7.33
N GLU A 169 6.70 14.28 -6.02
CA GLU A 169 7.16 15.40 -5.20
C GLU A 169 8.69 15.60 -5.25
N TRP A 170 9.46 14.51 -5.35
CA TRP A 170 10.92 14.57 -5.47
C TRP A 170 11.35 14.97 -6.87
N ALA A 171 10.72 14.44 -7.91
CA ALA A 171 10.99 14.88 -9.28
C ALA A 171 10.65 16.38 -9.46
N ALA A 172 9.54 16.84 -8.90
CA ALA A 172 9.17 18.26 -8.87
C ALA A 172 10.19 19.09 -8.09
N THR A 173 10.65 18.60 -6.94
CA THR A 173 11.69 19.26 -6.13
C THR A 173 13.00 19.40 -6.88
N LEU A 174 13.46 18.36 -7.59
CA LEU A 174 14.69 18.41 -8.39
C LEU A 174 14.63 19.43 -9.54
N LYS A 175 13.43 19.74 -10.04
CA LYS A 175 13.20 20.74 -11.09
C LYS A 175 13.10 22.18 -10.53
N ASP A 176 12.95 22.35 -9.22
CA ASP A 176 12.75 23.65 -8.56
C ASP A 176 14.02 24.08 -7.81
N PRO A 177 14.79 25.05 -8.35
CA PRO A 177 16.02 25.54 -7.72
C PRO A 177 15.80 26.16 -6.34
N GLU A 178 14.60 26.65 -6.03
CA GLU A 178 14.28 27.23 -4.74
C GLU A 178 14.04 26.13 -3.69
N ARG A 179 13.27 25.09 -4.04
CA ARG A 179 13.07 23.93 -3.16
C ARG A 179 14.38 23.19 -2.89
N LEU A 180 15.24 23.06 -3.90
CA LEU A 180 16.57 22.45 -3.75
C LEU A 180 17.44 23.15 -2.69
N ARG A 181 17.31 24.47 -2.53
CA ARG A 181 18.08 25.22 -1.51
C ARG A 181 17.77 24.78 -0.08
N ARG A 182 16.61 24.16 0.17
CA ARG A 182 16.22 23.62 1.48
C ARG A 182 17.03 22.37 1.87
N PHE A 183 17.60 21.66 0.90
CA PHE A 183 18.35 20.42 1.11
C PHE A 183 19.87 20.68 1.24
N ARG A 184 20.27 21.67 2.06
CA ARG A 184 21.67 21.95 2.37
C ARG A 184 22.06 21.28 3.68
N SER A 185 23.28 20.73 3.74
CA SER A 185 23.77 19.99 4.91
C SER A 185 23.84 20.84 6.19
N PHE A 186 24.06 22.16 6.07
CA PHE A 186 24.11 23.08 7.19
C PHE A 186 23.39 24.38 6.84
N VAL A 187 22.30 24.67 7.56
CA VAL A 187 21.59 25.95 7.46
C VAL A 187 22.46 27.09 8.03
N ASN A 188 23.17 26.82 9.12
CA ASN A 188 23.98 27.83 9.84
C ASN A 188 25.45 27.89 9.41
N ALA A 189 25.89 27.01 8.50
CA ALA A 189 27.28 26.97 8.02
C ALA A 189 27.33 26.62 6.52
N PRO A 190 26.79 27.50 5.64
CA PRO A 190 26.57 27.20 4.23
C PRO A 190 27.84 26.90 3.43
N SER A 191 29.02 27.31 3.91
CA SER A 191 30.33 27.03 3.30
C SER A 191 30.97 25.72 3.78
N ARG A 192 30.45 25.09 4.85
CA ARG A 192 31.02 23.87 5.42
C ARG A 192 30.55 22.66 4.61
N LYS A 193 31.42 22.13 3.76
CA LYS A 193 31.14 20.86 3.05
C LYS A 193 31.12 19.70 4.04
N MET A 194 30.12 18.82 3.93
CA MET A 194 30.11 17.55 4.66
C MET A 194 31.34 16.75 4.23
N ARG A 195 32.35 16.63 5.11
CA ARG A 195 33.45 15.68 4.87
C ARG A 195 32.85 14.30 5.02
N PRO A 196 32.98 13.39 4.03
CA PRO A 196 32.64 11.99 4.25
C PRO A 196 33.36 11.55 5.51
N SER A 197 32.66 10.93 6.46
CA SER A 197 33.34 10.30 7.59
C SER A 197 34.31 9.30 6.97
N SER A 198 35.61 9.60 7.02
CA SER A 198 36.61 8.57 6.83
C SER A 198 36.32 7.56 7.93
N SER A 199 35.66 6.45 7.59
CA SER A 199 35.64 5.29 8.45
C SER A 199 37.11 4.92 8.62
N SER A 200 37.72 5.38 9.71
CA SER A 200 39.02 4.89 10.13
C SER A 200 38.81 3.39 10.32
N ARG A 201 39.33 2.61 9.37
CA ARG A 201 39.51 1.17 9.53
C ARG A 201 40.56 1.01 10.62
N ASN A 202 40.17 1.16 11.87
CA ASN A 202 41.01 0.80 13.01
C ASN A 202 40.12 0.30 14.14
N ALA A 203 40.01 -1.03 14.16
CA ALA A 203 39.95 -1.89 15.34
C ALA A 203 39.01 -1.47 16.49
N ALA A 204 37.72 -1.77 16.35
CA ALA A 204 36.93 -2.20 17.50
C ALA A 204 36.74 -3.72 17.40
N ARG A 205 37.64 -4.48 18.04
CA ARG A 205 37.37 -5.88 18.36
C ARG A 205 36.07 -5.90 19.15
N SER A 206 35.00 -6.48 18.61
CA SER A 206 33.82 -6.77 19.41
C SER A 206 34.25 -7.78 20.47
N VAL A 207 34.35 -7.35 21.73
CA VAL A 207 34.50 -8.27 22.85
C VAL A 207 33.21 -9.07 22.93
N ARG A 208 33.21 -10.30 22.40
CA ARG A 208 32.13 -11.26 22.65
C ARG A 208 32.25 -11.69 24.12
N PRO A 209 31.17 -11.69 24.91
CA PRO A 209 31.21 -12.29 26.24
C PRO A 209 31.51 -13.80 26.12
N PRO A 210 32.29 -14.39 27.05
CA PRO A 210 32.65 -15.79 26.98
C PRO A 210 31.42 -16.67 27.15
N THR A 211 31.11 -17.47 26.14
CA THR A 211 30.14 -18.57 26.24
C THR A 211 30.69 -19.63 27.19
N LYS A 212 30.03 -19.84 28.34
CA LYS A 212 30.31 -20.98 29.23
C LYS A 212 30.09 -22.28 28.44
N ARG A 213 31.16 -23.02 28.16
CA ARG A 213 31.08 -24.40 27.65
C ARG A 213 30.35 -25.25 28.69
N ARG A 214 29.24 -25.89 28.31
CA ARG A 214 28.69 -27.02 29.06
C ARG A 214 29.71 -28.16 28.98
N ALA A 215 30.07 -28.74 30.12
CA ALA A 215 30.90 -29.93 30.19
C ALA A 215 30.09 -31.14 29.66
N PRO A 216 30.71 -32.06 28.90
CA PRO A 216 30.06 -33.30 28.51
C PRO A 216 30.02 -34.27 29.70
N SER A 217 28.89 -34.97 29.84
CA SER A 217 28.75 -36.22 30.59
C SER A 217 29.29 -37.40 29.80
#